data_AF-A0AA48M3B6-F1
#
_entry.id   AF-A0AA48M3B6-F1
#
_cell.length_a   1.000
_cell.length_b   1.000
_cell.length_c   1.000
_cell.angle_alpha   90.00
_cell.angle_beta   90.00
_cell.angle_gamma   90.00
#
_symmetry.space_group_name_H-M   'P 1'
#
loop_
_entity.id
_entity.type
_entity.pdbx_description
1 polymer ?
#
loop_
_entity_poly.entity_id
_entity_poly.type
_entity_poly.pdbx_seq_one_letter_code
_entity_poly.pdbx_strand_id
1 'polypeptide(L)'
;MKGPTTIGFVSLTLLSLASEAAERGILGERTRLAYVRLREKLAAWANSDATIFDETHMPDSRRRRIIDAIELCPTDDRGTVRSMARALAESLRQDVLRGSIGISLRRLEELDAQLRALP
;
A
#
# COMPACT_ATOMS: atom_id res chain seq x y z
N MET A 1 3.32 0.35 -18.90
CA MET A 1 4.41 -0.64 -18.70
C MET A 1 4.15 -1.41 -17.42
N LYS A 2 3.97 -2.74 -17.47
CA LYS A 2 4.04 -3.57 -16.26
C LYS A 2 5.52 -3.74 -15.91
N GLY A 3 6.02 -2.88 -15.03
CA GLY A 3 7.31 -3.13 -14.37
C GLY A 3 7.25 -4.43 -13.56
N PRO A 4 8.39 -4.93 -13.05
CA PRO A 4 8.38 -6.08 -12.16
C PRO A 4 7.43 -5.80 -10.97
N THR A 5 6.65 -6.81 -10.59
CA THR A 5 5.89 -6.76 -9.33
C THR A 5 6.90 -6.82 -8.18
N THR A 6 6.96 -5.77 -7.38
CA THR A 6 7.86 -5.67 -6.22
C THR A 6 7.11 -5.27 -4.96
N ILE A 7 7.78 -5.32 -3.81
CA ILE A 7 7.17 -4.95 -2.51
C ILE A 7 6.72 -3.49 -2.56
N GLY A 8 7.56 -2.58 -3.05
CA GLY A 8 7.24 -1.17 -3.21
C GLY A 8 6.06 -0.94 -4.16
N PHE A 9 6.01 -1.64 -5.30
CA PHE A 9 4.89 -1.52 -6.24
C PHE A 9 3.55 -1.93 -5.61
N VAL A 10 3.52 -3.09 -4.94
CA VAL A 10 2.29 -3.60 -4.32
C VAL A 10 1.88 -2.74 -3.13
N SER A 11 2.84 -2.32 -2.30
CA SER A 11 2.60 -1.45 -1.14
C SER A 11 1.99 -0.11 -1.55
N LEU A 12 2.55 0.54 -2.57
CA LEU A 12 1.98 1.78 -3.13
C LEU A 12 0.58 1.56 -3.70
N THR A 13 0.35 0.44 -4.36
CA THR A 13 -0.98 0.13 -4.92
C THR A 13 -2.02 -0.03 -3.81
N LEU A 14 -1.66 -0.69 -2.71
CA LEU A 14 -2.54 -0.82 -1.53
C LEU A 14 -2.78 0.52 -0.85
N LEU A 15 -1.76 1.38 -0.74
CA LEU A 15 -1.93 2.74 -0.21
C LEU A 15 -2.87 3.57 -1.09
N SER A 16 -2.76 3.52 -2.42
CA SER A 16 -3.68 4.26 -3.31
C SER A 16 -5.13 3.79 -3.11
N LEU A 17 -5.37 2.47 -3.05
CA LEU A 17 -6.71 1.93 -2.80
C LEU A 17 -7.27 2.35 -1.43
N ALA A 18 -6.43 2.33 -0.40
CA ALA A 18 -6.82 2.76 0.93
C ALA A 18 -7.08 4.28 0.98
N SER A 19 -6.29 5.09 0.27
CA SER A 19 -6.49 6.54 0.18
C SER A 19 -7.83 6.89 -0.45
N GLU A 20 -8.18 6.26 -1.58
CA GLU A 20 -9.49 6.44 -2.23
C GLU A 20 -10.66 6.08 -1.29
N ALA A 21 -10.50 5.03 -0.46
CA ALA A 21 -11.48 4.68 0.56
C ALA A 21 -11.47 5.65 1.76
N ALA A 22 -10.31 6.21 2.12
CA ALA A 22 -10.16 7.18 3.19
C ALA A 22 -10.86 8.51 2.83
N GLU A 23 -10.66 9.00 1.60
CA GLU A 23 -11.28 10.21 1.05
C GLU A 23 -12.82 10.13 1.08
N ARG A 24 -13.37 8.93 0.90
CA ARG A 24 -14.81 8.67 0.97
C ARG A 24 -15.32 8.47 2.40
N GLY A 25 -14.44 8.50 3.41
CA GLY A 25 -14.80 8.35 4.82
C GLY A 25 -15.24 6.94 5.23
N ILE A 26 -14.93 5.92 4.42
CA ILE A 26 -15.46 4.55 4.57
C ILE A 26 -14.45 3.54 5.14
N LEU A 27 -13.24 3.99 5.50
CA LEU A 27 -12.27 3.12 6.18
C LEU A 27 -12.67 2.87 7.63
N GLY A 28 -12.67 1.59 8.02
CA GLY A 28 -12.72 1.21 9.43
C GLY A 28 -11.44 1.66 10.16
N GLU A 29 -11.55 1.86 11.48
CA GLU A 29 -10.44 2.40 12.29
C GLU A 29 -9.17 1.53 12.21
N ARG A 30 -9.33 0.21 12.21
CA ARG A 30 -8.21 -0.74 12.03
C ARG A 30 -7.49 -0.52 10.70
N THR A 31 -8.24 -0.31 9.63
CA THR A 31 -7.69 -0.11 8.28
C THR A 31 -7.02 1.26 8.17
N ARG A 32 -7.61 2.30 8.78
CA ARG A 32 -6.99 3.63 8.90
C ARG A 32 -5.63 3.55 9.61
N LEU A 33 -5.55 2.84 10.73
CA LEU A 33 -4.29 2.67 11.46
C LEU A 33 -3.23 1.93 10.62
N ALA A 34 -3.62 0.85 9.92
CA ALA A 34 -2.71 0.11 9.05
C ALA A 34 -2.22 0.96 7.87
N TYR A 35 -3.11 1.78 7.29
CA TYR A 35 -2.81 2.73 6.24
C TYR A 35 -1.79 3.78 6.69
N VAL A 36 -2.04 4.45 7.82
CA VAL A 36 -1.13 5.47 8.38
C VAL A 36 0.25 4.89 8.65
N ARG A 37 0.33 3.72 9.30
CA ARG A 37 1.61 3.06 9.61
C ARG A 37 2.43 2.73 8.36
N LEU A 38 1.79 2.16 7.34
CA LEU A 38 2.48 1.85 6.08
C LEU A 38 2.92 3.13 5.39
N ARG A 39 2.04 4.13 5.31
CA ARG A 39 2.31 5.43 4.69
C ARG A 39 3.52 6.11 5.32
N GLU A 40 3.55 6.21 6.65
CA GLU A 40 4.67 6.81 7.39
C GLU A 40 5.98 6.05 7.17
N LYS A 41 5.94 4.71 7.17
CA LYS A 41 7.14 3.90 6.90
C LYS A 41 7.67 4.12 5.48
N LEU A 42 6.79 4.21 4.47
CA LEU A 42 7.20 4.49 3.10
C LEU A 42 7.70 5.93 2.92
N ALA A 43 7.08 6.91 3.58
CA ALA A 43 7.48 8.30 3.56
C ALA A 43 8.90 8.49 4.11
N ALA A 44 9.19 7.86 5.25
CA ALA A 44 10.51 7.86 5.86
C ALA A 44 11.58 7.29 4.90
N TRP A 45 11.29 6.18 4.23
CA TRP A 45 12.22 5.56 3.28
C TRP A 45 12.40 6.32 1.99
N ALA A 46 11.31 6.90 1.46
CA ALA A 46 11.36 7.71 0.26
C ALA A 46 11.93 9.11 0.52
N ASN A 47 12.33 9.44 1.76
CA ASN A 47 12.68 10.78 2.21
C ASN A 47 11.70 11.84 1.67
N SER A 48 10.42 11.54 1.83
CA SER A 48 9.33 12.32 1.25
C SER A 48 8.25 12.60 2.27
N ASP A 49 7.43 13.63 2.03
CA ASP A 49 6.27 13.93 2.87
C ASP A 49 5.25 12.78 2.81
N ALA A 50 4.69 12.37 3.95
CA ALA A 50 3.70 11.30 4.02
C ALA A 50 2.39 11.65 3.28
N THR A 51 2.08 12.93 3.14
CA THR A 51 0.89 13.41 2.42
C THR A 51 0.93 13.12 0.91
N ILE A 52 2.11 12.86 0.32
CA ILE A 52 2.20 12.55 -1.11
C ILE A 52 1.44 11.26 -1.47
N PHE A 53 1.28 10.34 -0.52
CA PHE A 53 0.59 9.08 -0.73
C PHE A 53 -0.93 9.23 -0.67
N ASP A 54 -1.40 10.40 -0.25
CA ASP A 54 -2.81 10.79 -0.24
C ASP A 54 -3.19 11.43 -1.60
N GLU A 55 -2.21 11.73 -2.47
CA GLU A 55 -2.47 12.26 -3.80
C GLU A 55 -3.20 11.21 -4.66
N THR A 56 -4.48 11.45 -4.95
CA THR A 56 -5.29 10.61 -5.85
C THR A 56 -4.62 10.41 -7.22
N HIS A 57 -3.82 11.39 -7.66
CA HIS A 57 -3.04 11.35 -8.90
C HIS A 57 -1.56 11.62 -8.66
N MET A 58 -0.84 10.61 -8.15
CA MET A 58 0.62 10.62 -8.12
C MET A 58 1.21 10.38 -9.54
N PRO A 59 2.08 11.26 -10.06
CA PRO A 59 2.73 11.05 -11.36
C PRO A 59 3.54 9.75 -11.41
N ASP A 60 3.51 9.05 -12.55
CA ASP A 60 4.22 7.77 -12.74
C ASP A 60 5.72 7.87 -12.45
N SER A 61 6.36 8.99 -12.80
CA SER A 61 7.78 9.23 -12.53
C SER A 61 8.09 9.32 -11.04
N ARG A 62 7.20 9.96 -10.26
CA ARG A 62 7.31 10.05 -8.80
C ARG A 62 7.04 8.70 -8.16
N ARG A 63 5.97 8.03 -8.59
CA ARG A 63 5.62 6.67 -8.15
C ARG A 63 6.82 5.73 -8.36
N ARG A 64 7.46 5.78 -9.52
CA ARG A 64 8.61 4.95 -9.84
C ARG A 64 9.80 5.22 -8.90
N ARG A 65 10.12 6.48 -8.63
CA ARG A 65 11.20 6.85 -7.69
C ARG A 65 10.96 6.31 -6.28
N ILE A 66 9.72 6.37 -5.80
CA ILE A 66 9.37 5.82 -4.49
C ILE A 66 9.52 4.31 -4.47
N ILE A 67 9.06 3.61 -5.52
CA ILE A 67 9.25 2.15 -5.65
C ILE A 67 10.74 1.83 -5.61
N ASP A 68 11.53 2.49 -6.45
CA ASP A 68 12.96 2.23 -6.54
C ASP A 68 13.66 2.50 -5.18
N ALA A 69 13.28 3.55 -4.45
CA ALA A 69 13.79 3.82 -3.10
C ALA A 69 13.47 2.70 -2.10
N ILE A 70 12.23 2.18 -2.11
CA ILE A 70 11.80 1.07 -1.26
C ILE A 70 12.57 -0.21 -1.59
N GLU A 71 12.79 -0.47 -2.89
CA GLU A 71 13.51 -1.68 -3.32
C GLU A 71 14.99 -1.67 -2.98
N LEU A 72 15.58 -0.49 -2.81
CA LEU A 72 16.97 -0.30 -2.37
C LEU A 72 17.14 -0.37 -0.84
N CYS A 73 16.04 -0.46 -0.07
CA CYS A 73 16.11 -0.57 1.38
C CYS A 73 16.71 -1.93 1.82
N PRO A 74 17.32 -1.98 3.02
CA PRO A 74 17.77 -3.23 3.61
C PRO A 74 16.68 -4.31 3.61
N THR A 75 17.08 -5.57 3.48
CA THR A 75 16.13 -6.70 3.39
C THR A 75 15.18 -6.77 4.59
N ASP A 76 15.66 -6.47 5.80
CA ASP A 76 14.83 -6.46 7.02
C ASP A 76 13.76 -5.36 6.97
N ASP A 77 14.10 -4.20 6.43
CA ASP A 77 13.16 -3.09 6.24
C ASP A 77 12.15 -3.38 5.14
N ARG A 78 12.57 -4.03 4.04
CA ARG A 78 11.64 -4.53 3.02
C ARG A 78 10.71 -5.60 3.58
N GLY A 79 11.21 -6.48 4.44
CA GLY A 79 10.39 -7.45 5.19
C GLY A 79 9.36 -6.78 6.10
N THR A 80 9.74 -5.67 6.73
CA THR A 80 8.84 -4.83 7.55
C THR A 80 7.76 -4.18 6.68
N VAL A 81 8.13 -3.55 5.56
CA VAL A 81 7.19 -2.94 4.61
C VAL A 81 6.22 -3.99 4.06
N ARG A 82 6.72 -5.17 3.66
CA ARG A 82 5.88 -6.28 3.21
C ARG A 82 4.87 -6.68 4.28
N SER A 83 5.30 -6.80 5.53
CA SER A 83 4.42 -7.18 6.64
C SER A 83 3.34 -6.13 6.91
N MET A 84 3.70 -4.84 6.86
CA MET A 84 2.74 -3.73 6.99
C MET A 84 1.76 -3.68 5.81
N ALA A 85 2.23 -3.90 4.58
CA ALA A 85 1.40 -3.96 3.38
C ALA A 85 0.39 -5.12 3.46
N ARG A 86 0.82 -6.29 3.94
CA ARG A 86 -0.09 -7.43 4.18
C ARG A 86 -1.13 -7.12 5.27
N ALA A 87 -0.74 -6.44 6.34
CA ALA A 87 -1.68 -6.03 7.38
C ALA A 87 -2.74 -5.03 6.85
N LEU A 88 -2.35 -4.13 5.94
CA LEU A 88 -3.28 -3.24 5.25
C LEU A 88 -4.19 -4.02 4.30
N ALA A 89 -3.64 -4.91 3.48
CA ALA A 89 -4.43 -5.76 2.57
C ALA A 89 -5.47 -6.59 3.31
N GLU A 90 -5.10 -7.22 4.43
CA GLU A 90 -6.02 -7.98 5.26
C GLU A 90 -7.10 -7.07 5.89
N SER A 91 -6.74 -5.88 6.35
CA SER A 91 -7.72 -4.96 6.95
C SER A 91 -8.72 -4.44 5.90
N LEU A 92 -8.25 -4.09 4.70
CA LEU A 92 -9.10 -3.77 3.55
C LEU A 92 -10.00 -4.95 3.18
N ARG A 93 -9.48 -6.19 3.18
CA ARG A 93 -10.27 -7.40 2.91
C ARG A 93 -11.44 -7.53 3.88
N GLN A 94 -11.20 -7.31 5.17
CA GLN A 94 -12.25 -7.36 6.19
C GLN A 94 -13.31 -6.27 5.97
N ASP A 95 -12.91 -5.05 5.61
CA ASP A 95 -13.85 -3.97 5.33
C ASP A 95 -14.66 -4.23 4.04
N VAL A 96 -14.06 -4.85 3.01
CA VAL A 96 -14.78 -5.30 1.80
C VAL A 96 -15.81 -6.38 2.15
N LEU A 97 -15.43 -7.38 2.94
CA LEU A 97 -16.33 -8.47 3.35
C LEU A 97 -17.50 -7.99 4.21
N ARG A 98 -17.33 -6.87 4.93
CA ARG A 98 -18.39 -6.19 5.68
C ARG A 98 -19.29 -5.32 4.80
N GLY A 99 -18.97 -5.18 3.51
CA GLY A 99 -19.70 -4.33 2.57
C GLY A 99 -19.45 -2.83 2.76
N SER A 100 -18.43 -2.45 3.54
CA SER A 100 -18.15 -1.05 3.87
C SER A 100 -17.43 -0.31 2.76
N ILE A 101 -16.68 -1.01 1.90
CA ILE A 101 -15.88 -0.42 0.82
C ILE A 101 -16.10 -1.11 -0.52
N GLY A 102 -16.28 -0.31 -1.58
CA GLY A 102 -16.48 -0.77 -2.95
C GLY A 102 -15.20 -1.18 -3.69
N ILE A 103 -14.25 -1.81 -3.00
CA ILE A 103 -12.99 -2.29 -3.59
C ILE A 103 -13.18 -3.76 -4.01
N SER A 104 -12.62 -4.14 -5.16
CA SER A 104 -12.66 -5.53 -5.63
C SER A 104 -11.90 -6.47 -4.69
N LEU A 105 -12.63 -7.42 -4.08
CA LEU A 105 -12.05 -8.47 -3.23
C LEU A 105 -10.97 -9.27 -3.96
N ARG A 106 -11.28 -9.69 -5.20
CA ARG A 106 -10.35 -10.43 -6.06
C ARG A 106 -9.04 -9.66 -6.27
N ARG A 107 -9.12 -8.34 -6.47
CA ARG A 107 -7.93 -7.50 -6.64
C ARG A 107 -7.08 -7.45 -5.38
N LEU A 108 -7.70 -7.40 -4.19
CA LEU A 108 -6.97 -7.45 -2.92
C LEU A 108 -6.30 -8.81 -2.70
N GLU A 109 -6.98 -9.91 -3.04
CA GLU A 109 -6.43 -11.27 -2.96
C GLU A 109 -5.24 -11.45 -3.91
N GLU A 110 -5.32 -10.92 -5.14
CA GLU A 110 -4.21 -10.92 -6.09
C GLU A 110 -2.99 -10.13 -5.56
N LEU A 111 -3.21 -8.98 -4.90
CA LEU A 111 -2.13 -8.18 -4.30
C LEU A 111 -1.50 -8.87 -3.07
N ASP A 112 -2.30 -9.48 -2.18
CA ASP A 112 -1.74 -10.25 -1.04
C ASP A 112 -0.98 -11.48 -1.52
N ALA A 113 -1.48 -12.20 -2.54
CA ALA A 113 -0.78 -13.32 -3.14
C ALA A 113 0.58 -12.90 -3.73
N GLN A 114 0.63 -11.74 -4.40
CA GLN A 114 1.88 -11.17 -4.89
C GLN A 114 2.86 -10.86 -3.74
N LEU A 115 2.40 -10.25 -2.64
CA LEU A 115 3.26 -10.01 -1.47
C LEU A 115 3.81 -11.28 -0.86
N ARG A 116 3.04 -12.38 -0.82
CA ARG A 116 3.49 -13.67 -0.30
C ARG A 116 4.53 -14.35 -1.19
N ALA A 117 4.47 -14.13 -2.49
CA ALA A 117 5.40 -14.68 -3.46
C ALA A 117 6.74 -13.92 -3.53
N LEU A 118 6.78 -12.68 -3.02
CA LEU A 118 7.97 -11.85 -3.01
C LEU A 118 8.87 -12.18 -1.81
N PRO A 119 10.21 -12.23 -2.01
CA PRO A 119 11.17 -12.61 -0.98
C PRO A 119 11.14 -11.69 0.25
#